data_AF-A0A2V8FE91-F1
#
_entry.id   AF-A0A2V8FE91-F1
#
_cell.length_a   1.000
_cell.length_b   1.000
_cell.length_c   1.000
_cell.angle_alpha   90.00
_cell.angle_beta   90.00
_cell.angle_gamma   90.00
#
_symmetry.space_group_name_H-M   'P 1'
#
loop_
_entity.id
_entity.type
_entity.pdbx_description
1 polymer ?
#
loop_
_entity_poly.entity_id
_entity_poly.type
_entity_poly.pdbx_seq_one_letter_code
_entity_poly.pdbx_strand_id
1 'polypeptide(L)'
;MAESIGSATNNVAEYSGLIAALEWARAHECRVLHIRSDSLLLVQQMVGKYRVKNPGLQALHAKARMLVSQLHRVTFEHVRRDANAHADRLANLAMDRASGA
;
A
#
# COMPACT_ATOMS: atom_id res chain seq x y z
N MET A 1 8.34 -17.24 16.25
CA MET A 1 8.61 -15.92 16.86
C MET A 1 9.09 -14.85 15.85
N ALA A 2 9.51 -15.20 14.63
CA ALA A 2 9.94 -14.22 13.61
C ALA A 2 8.79 -13.63 12.74
N GLU A 3 7.60 -14.24 12.75
CA GLU A 3 6.49 -13.87 11.85
C GLU A 3 5.84 -12.51 12.18
N SER A 4 5.97 -12.00 13.41
CA SER A 4 5.30 -10.76 13.84
C SER A 4 6.07 -9.48 13.49
N ILE A 5 7.41 -9.53 13.44
CA ILE A 5 8.23 -8.36 13.12
C ILE A 5 8.30 -8.16 11.60
N GLY A 6 8.55 -9.24 10.85
CA GLY A 6 8.60 -9.19 9.37
C GLY A 6 7.28 -8.73 8.76
N SER A 7 6.14 -9.17 9.31
CA SER A 7 4.82 -8.74 8.83
C SER A 7 4.52 -7.28 9.14
N ALA A 8 4.95 -6.75 10.30
CA ALA A 8 4.79 -5.33 10.62
C ALA A 8 5.60 -4.45 9.65
N THR A 9 6.85 -4.79 9.38
CA THR A 9 7.72 -4.06 8.44
C THR A 9 7.20 -4.15 7.01
N ASN A 10 6.75 -5.34 6.57
CA ASN A 10 6.17 -5.52 5.24
C ASN A 10 4.92 -4.66 5.06
N ASN A 11 4.00 -4.70 6.02
CA ASN A 11 2.77 -3.89 5.93
C ASN A 11 3.06 -2.39 5.91
N VAL A 12 4.09 -1.93 6.63
CA VAL A 12 4.54 -0.53 6.57
C VAL A 12 5.08 -0.19 5.18
N ALA A 13 5.87 -1.07 4.57
CA ALA A 13 6.38 -0.87 3.20
C ALA A 13 5.24 -0.81 2.17
N GLU A 14 4.27 -1.72 2.24
CA GLU A 14 3.08 -1.76 1.39
C GLU A 14 2.29 -0.44 1.46
N TYR A 15 2.02 0.04 2.67
CA TYR A 15 1.33 1.32 2.85
C TYR A 15 2.16 2.51 2.37
N SER A 16 3.47 2.48 2.56
CA SER A 16 4.35 3.55 2.10
C SER A 16 4.37 3.62 0.57
N GLY A 17 4.42 2.48 -0.12
CA GLY A 17 4.31 2.38 -1.57
C GLY A 17 2.95 2.90 -2.09
N LEU A 18 1.86 2.53 -1.42
CA LEU A 18 0.53 3.06 -1.73
C LEU A 18 0.47 4.60 -1.61
N ILE A 19 0.98 5.14 -0.51
CA ILE A 19 1.01 6.60 -0.27
C ILE A 19 1.81 7.31 -1.37
N ALA A 20 2.99 6.80 -1.71
CA ALA A 20 3.81 7.37 -2.78
C ALA A 20 3.09 7.37 -4.12
N ALA A 21 2.39 6.28 -4.47
CA ALA A 21 1.61 6.19 -5.70
C ALA A 21 0.44 7.19 -5.73
N LEU A 22 -0.26 7.38 -4.60
CA LEU A 22 -1.34 8.34 -4.46
C LEU A 22 -0.86 9.79 -4.55
N GLU A 23 0.26 10.12 -3.89
CA GLU A 23 0.88 11.44 -3.96
C GLU A 23 1.34 11.76 -5.39
N TRP A 24 1.98 10.80 -6.06
CA TRP A 24 2.38 10.94 -7.46
C TRP A 24 1.17 11.19 -8.36
N ALA A 25 0.11 10.40 -8.22
CA ALA A 25 -1.08 10.54 -9.03
C ALA A 25 -1.78 11.90 -8.81
N ARG A 26 -1.82 12.37 -7.57
CA ARG A 26 -2.33 13.71 -7.25
C ARG A 26 -1.49 14.81 -7.91
N ALA A 27 -0.16 14.69 -7.88
CA ALA A 27 0.75 15.66 -8.49
C ALA A 27 0.61 15.71 -10.02
N HIS A 28 0.17 14.62 -10.65
CA HIS A 28 -0.06 14.51 -12.10
C HIS A 28 -1.54 14.63 -12.48
N GLU A 29 -2.37 15.17 -11.59
CA GLU A 29 -3.81 15.41 -11.80
C GLU A 29 -4.61 14.18 -12.27
N CYS A 30 -4.13 12.97 -11.96
CA CYS A 30 -4.83 11.73 -12.26
C CYS A 30 -6.09 11.64 -11.41
N ARG A 31 -7.26 11.74 -12.05
CA ARG A 31 -8.55 11.80 -11.33
C ARG A 31 -9.09 10.42 -10.95
N VAL A 32 -8.75 9.39 -11.72
CA VAL A 32 -9.28 8.04 -11.55
C VAL A 32 -8.13 7.04 -11.44
N LEU A 33 -8.11 6.28 -10.35
CA LEU A 33 -7.11 5.26 -10.09
C LEU A 33 -7.73 3.89 -9.86
N HIS A 34 -7.03 2.89 -10.37
CA HIS A 34 -7.26 1.49 -10.06
C HIS A 34 -6.00 0.89 -9.46
N ILE A 35 -6.03 0.63 -8.16
CA ILE A 35 -4.88 0.17 -7.39
C ILE A 35 -4.98 -1.34 -7.23
N ARG A 36 -3.94 -2.04 -7.69
CA ARG A 36 -3.80 -3.49 -7.60
C ARG A 36 -2.69 -3.80 -6.60
N SER A 37 -2.96 -4.69 -5.65
CA SER A 37 -1.97 -5.14 -4.67
C SER A 37 -2.18 -6.61 -4.37
N ASP A 38 -1.10 -7.33 -4.12
CA ASP A 38 -1.12 -8.70 -3.61
C ASP A 38 -1.27 -8.77 -2.09
N SER A 39 -1.18 -7.63 -1.40
CA SER A 39 -1.49 -7.50 0.02
C SER A 39 -3.00 -7.44 0.24
N LEU A 40 -3.61 -8.61 0.50
CA LEU A 40 -5.02 -8.72 0.83
C LEU A 40 -5.37 -7.85 2.06
N LEU A 41 -4.46 -7.75 3.04
CA LEU A 41 -4.65 -6.93 4.23
C LEU A 41 -4.83 -5.45 3.86
N LEU A 42 -3.93 -4.89 3.05
CA LEU A 42 -3.98 -3.50 2.62
C LEU A 42 -5.28 -3.23 1.86
N VAL A 43 -5.62 -4.08 0.89
CA VAL A 43 -6.84 -3.94 0.10
C VAL A 43 -8.08 -3.94 1.00
N GLN A 44 -8.21 -4.93 1.88
CA GLN A 44 -9.37 -5.07 2.77
C GLN A 44 -9.48 -3.93 3.79
N GLN A 45 -8.35 -3.38 4.27
CA GLN A 45 -8.35 -2.20 5.12
C GLN A 45 -8.78 -0.95 4.35
N MET A 46 -8.25 -0.73 3.14
CA MET A 46 -8.57 0.45 2.33
C MET A 46 -10.02 0.50 1.87
N VAL A 47 -10.65 -0.67 1.63
CA VAL A 47 -12.09 -0.77 1.35
C VAL A 47 -12.96 -0.78 2.62
N GLY A 48 -12.35 -0.67 3.81
CA GLY A 48 -13.07 -0.55 5.08
C GLY A 48 -13.61 -1.86 5.66
N LYS A 49 -13.26 -3.02 5.08
CA LYS A 49 -13.69 -4.33 5.58
C LYS A 49 -12.91 -4.79 6.79
N TYR A 50 -11.62 -4.46 6.86
CA TYR A 50 -10.74 -4.82 7.98
C TYR A 50 -10.35 -3.60 8.81
N ARG A 51 -10.37 -3.75 10.15
CA ARG A 51 -9.92 -2.72 11.09
C ARG A 51 -8.38 -2.72 11.19
N VAL A 52 -7.78 -1.53 11.23
CA VAL A 52 -6.34 -1.36 11.47
C VAL A 52 -6.07 -1.34 12.97
N LYS A 53 -5.42 -2.39 13.48
CA LYS A 53 -5.13 -2.55 14.92
C LYS A 53 -3.75 -2.02 15.32
N ASN A 54 -2.78 -2.04 14.42
CA ASN A 54 -1.42 -1.60 14.72
C ASN A 54 -1.34 -0.05 14.67
N PRO A 55 -0.88 0.62 15.76
CA PRO A 55 -0.82 2.09 15.82
C PRO A 55 0.03 2.72 14.72
N GLY A 56 1.17 2.12 14.35
CA GLY A 56 2.02 2.61 13.26
C GLY A 56 1.32 2.54 11.91
N LEU A 57 0.55 1.47 11.67
CA LEU A 57 -0.28 1.35 10.47
C LEU A 57 -1.49 2.28 10.47
N GLN A 58 -2.04 2.64 11.65
CA GLN A 58 -3.19 3.56 11.72
C GLN A 58 -2.85 4.93 11.14
N ALA A 59 -1.65 5.45 11.43
CA ALA A 59 -1.19 6.72 10.88
C ALA A 59 -1.05 6.66 9.35
N LEU A 60 -0.42 5.60 8.82
CA LEU A 60 -0.25 5.39 7.38
C LEU A 60 -1.60 5.19 6.68
N HIS A 61 -2.49 4.41 7.27
CA HIS A 61 -3.83 4.20 6.76
C HIS A 61 -4.63 5.49 6.70
N ALA A 62 -4.60 6.30 7.76
CA ALA A 62 -5.26 7.60 7.78
C ALA A 62 -4.73 8.52 6.67
N LYS A 63 -3.40 8.58 6.48
CA LYS A 63 -2.79 9.36 5.39
C LYS A 63 -3.23 8.86 4.01
N ALA A 64 -3.23 7.55 3.77
CA ALA A 64 -3.68 6.96 2.52
C ALA A 64 -5.17 7.27 2.24
N ARG A 65 -6.03 7.16 3.26
CA ARG A 65 -7.46 7.49 3.16
C ARG A 65 -7.69 8.97 2.85
N MET A 66 -6.93 9.87 3.49
CA MET A 66 -6.97 11.30 3.20
C MET A 66 -6.61 11.56 1.73
N LEU A 67 -5.51 10.98 1.23
CA LEU A 67 -5.09 11.14 -0.17
C LEU A 67 -6.14 10.59 -1.15
N VAL A 68 -6.73 9.43 -0.85
CA VAL A 68 -7.83 8.87 -1.65
C VAL A 68 -9.02 9.83 -1.72
N SER A 69 -9.35 10.51 -0.63
CA SER A 69 -10.48 11.47 -0.59
C SER A 69 -10.25 12.73 -1.45
N GLN A 70 -9.01 13.02 -1.81
CA GLN A 70 -8.63 14.13 -2.67
C GLN A 70 -8.68 13.78 -4.16
N LEU A 71 -8.89 12.51 -4.50
CA LEU A 71 -9.00 11.99 -5.86
C LEU A 71 -10.48 11.73 -6.18
N HIS A 72 -10.87 11.85 -7.45
CA HIS A 72 -12.28 11.72 -7.84
C HIS A 72 -12.79 10.28 -7.67
N ARG A 73 -11.99 9.28 -8.07
CA ARG A 73 -12.35 7.87 -7.89
C ARG A 73 -11.11 7.01 -7.72
N VAL A 74 -11.06 6.27 -6.62
CA VAL A 74 -10.02 5.25 -6.39
C VAL A 74 -10.70 3.92 -6.11
N THR A 75 -10.24 2.87 -6.78
CA THR A 75 -10.70 1.49 -6.56
C THR A 75 -9.52 0.61 -6.19
N PHE A 76 -9.78 -0.41 -5.38
CA PHE A 76 -8.77 -1.35 -4.90
C PHE A 76 -9.16 -2.76 -5.34
N GLU A 77 -8.20 -3.49 -5.92
CA GLU A 77 -8.32 -4.89 -6.31
C GLU A 77 -7.19 -5.69 -5.68
N HIS A 78 -7.53 -6.83 -5.08
CA HIS A 78 -6.54 -7.81 -4.67
C HIS A 78 -6.18 -8.70 -5.86
N VAL A 79 -4.90 -8.81 -6.17
CA VAL A 79 -4.37 -9.69 -7.22
C VAL A 79 -3.53 -10.79 -6.61
N ARG A 80 -3.63 -12.02 -7.15
CA ARG A 80 -2.74 -13.11 -6.70
C ARG A 80 -1.31 -12.81 -7.17
N ARG A 81 -0.32 -13.21 -6.37
CA ARG A 81 1.11 -12.93 -6.60
C ARG A 81 1.60 -13.31 -8.00
N ASP A 82 1.10 -14.42 -8.54
CA ASP A 82 1.43 -14.89 -9.90
C ASP A 82 1.02 -13.89 -11.00
N ALA A 83 0.07 -13.00 -10.72
CA ALA A 83 -0.38 -11.94 -11.62
C ALA A 83 0.25 -10.55 -11.31
N ASN A 84 1.08 -10.44 -10.26
CA ASN A 84 1.62 -9.16 -9.77
C ASN A 84 3.15 -9.03 -9.92
N ALA A 85 3.78 -9.81 -10.82
CA ALA A 85 5.23 -9.87 -10.97
C ALA A 85 5.91 -8.50 -11.22
N HIS A 86 5.21 -7.55 -11.86
CA HIS A 86 5.75 -6.21 -12.10
C HIS A 86 5.84 -5.37 -10.81
N ALA A 87 4.82 -5.42 -9.95
CA ALA A 87 4.81 -4.68 -8.69
C ALA A 87 5.75 -5.33 -7.67
N ASP A 88 5.82 -6.67 -7.64
CA ASP A 88 6.73 -7.41 -6.76
C ASP A 88 8.20 -7.04 -7.07
N ARG A 89 8.56 -6.88 -8.36
CA ARG A 89 9.88 -6.38 -8.76
C ARG A 89 10.16 -4.97 -8.23
N LEU A 90 9.19 -4.06 -8.28
CA LEU A 90 9.34 -2.68 -7.80
C LEU A 90 9.43 -2.62 -6.27
N ALA A 91 8.65 -3.44 -5.56
CA ALA A 91 8.69 -3.54 -4.10
C ALA A 91 10.04 -4.12 -3.61
N ASN A 92 10.53 -5.20 -4.24
CA ASN A 92 11.83 -5.79 -3.92
C ASN A 92 12.98 -4.79 -4.12
N LEU A 93 12.95 -4.00 -5.21
CA LEU A 93 13.94 -2.93 -5.45
C LEU A 93 13.92 -1.84 -4.38
N ALA A 94 12.75 -1.53 -3.81
CA ALA A 94 12.62 -0.56 -2.72
C ALA A 94 13.12 -1.11 -1.38
N MET A 95 12.90 -2.40 -1.10
CA MET A 95 13.39 -3.06 0.11
C MET A 95 14.92 -3.23 0.10
N ASP A 96 15.52 -3.60 -1.03
CA ASP A 96 16.98 -3.72 -1.18
C ASP A 96 17.68 -2.38 -0.89
N ARG A 97 17.08 -1.26 -1.30
CA ARG A 97 17.60 0.08 -0.97
C ARG A 97 17.49 0.44 0.51
N ALA A 98 16.57 -0.16 1.25
CA ALA A 98 16.38 0.10 2.68
C ALA A 98 17.26 -0.80 3.57
N SER A 99 17.78 -1.92 3.06
CA SER A 99 18.62 -2.86 3.81
C SER A 99 20.13 -2.70 3.57
N GLY A 100 20.55 -1.76 2.72
CA GLY A 100 21.94 -1.57 2.28
C GLY A 100 22.65 -0.33 2.83
N ALA A 101 22.29 0.15 4.02
CA ALA A 101 22.99 1.25 4.72
C ALA A 101 23.66 0.76 6.00
#